data_AF-A0AAD7BPE0-F1
#
_entry.id   AF-A0AAD7BPE0-F1
#
_cell.length_a   1.000
_cell.length_b   1.000
_cell.length_c   1.000
_cell.angle_alpha   90.00
_cell.angle_beta   90.00
_cell.angle_gamma   90.00
#
_symmetry.space_group_name_H-M   'P 1'
#
loop_
_entity.id
_entity.type
_entity.pdbx_description
1 polymer ?
#
loop_
_entity_poly.entity_id
_entity_poly.type
_entity_poly.pdbx_seq_one_letter_code
_entity_poly.pdbx_strand_id
1 'polypeptide(L)'
;MLHEAQPYPGDTPRNTAERRFLVYAVSETEYVVMDNERNRDDELILEASRLHDPDVIPSQWYAEECAKELGLDPSEVPDNDYCYSMGERQDVHRGAAVLMLQRHEMRVGNLPECDYIRVDCEESSSNYIVTNVRENRRFRLPARLMDNRDFDLTHWYDEAFVYDDLGIDAAWRRSRGIASSDTGSDDSGWSKRAAD
;
A
#
# COMPACT_ATOMS: atom_id res chain seq x y z
N MET A 1 -28.80 3.33 4.37
CA MET A 1 -27.91 2.18 4.67
C MET A 1 -27.42 1.65 3.33
N LEU A 2 -26.14 1.84 3.01
CA LEU A 2 -25.55 1.52 1.70
C LEU A 2 -25.26 0.00 1.62
N HIS A 3 -26.24 -0.78 1.19
CA HIS A 3 -26.10 -2.24 0.99
C HIS A 3 -25.79 -2.61 -0.47
N GLU A 4 -25.99 -1.70 -1.41
CA GLU A 4 -25.87 -1.96 -2.85
C GLU A 4 -24.46 -1.67 -3.37
N ALA A 5 -23.47 -2.48 -2.97
CA ALA A 5 -22.16 -2.59 -3.65
C ALA A 5 -21.22 -3.61 -2.99
N GLN A 6 -21.72 -4.59 -2.21
CA GLN A 6 -20.86 -5.60 -1.59
C GLN A 6 -20.62 -6.80 -2.53
N PRO A 7 -19.39 -7.35 -2.61
CA PRO A 7 -18.15 -6.83 -2.03
C PRO A 7 -17.76 -5.50 -2.66
N TYR A 8 -17.30 -4.54 -1.85
CA TYR A 8 -16.78 -3.28 -2.37
C TYR A 8 -15.53 -3.56 -3.22
N PRO A 9 -15.16 -2.68 -4.17
CA PRO A 9 -13.97 -2.87 -4.98
C PRO A 9 -12.76 -3.27 -4.14
N GLY A 10 -12.32 -4.52 -4.34
CA GLY A 10 -11.23 -5.21 -3.66
C GLY A 10 -11.39 -5.56 -2.18
N ASP A 11 -12.62 -5.77 -1.73
CA ASP A 11 -12.84 -6.71 -0.64
C ASP A 11 -12.45 -8.13 -1.10
N THR A 12 -11.82 -8.91 -0.22
CA THR A 12 -11.70 -10.36 -0.46
C THR A 12 -13.10 -11.00 -0.40
N PRO A 13 -13.41 -12.06 -1.16
CA PRO A 13 -14.74 -12.69 -1.16
C PRO A 13 -15.19 -13.25 0.21
N ARG A 14 -14.28 -13.27 1.19
CA ARG A 14 -14.54 -13.68 2.58
C ARG A 14 -15.00 -12.52 3.46
N ASN A 15 -14.93 -11.28 2.97
CA ASN A 15 -15.35 -10.11 3.72
C ASN A 15 -16.88 -10.01 3.66
N THR A 16 -17.53 -10.65 4.64
CA THR A 16 -18.99 -10.73 4.76
C THR A 16 -19.56 -9.76 5.79
N ALA A 17 -18.75 -8.81 6.26
CA ALA A 17 -19.24 -7.78 7.17
C ALA A 17 -20.23 -6.89 6.40
N GLU A 18 -21.52 -7.16 6.55
CA GLU A 18 -22.65 -6.40 5.98
C GLU A 18 -22.64 -4.89 6.34
N ARG A 19 -21.65 -4.42 7.11
CA ARG A 19 -21.58 -3.11 7.78
C ARG A 19 -20.16 -2.61 7.98
N ARG A 20 -19.28 -2.76 6.99
CA ARG A 20 -17.93 -2.19 7.10
C ARG A 20 -17.97 -0.67 7.33
N PHE A 21 -18.67 0.05 6.46
CA PHE A 21 -18.83 1.49 6.59
C PHE A 21 -20.12 1.84 7.32
N LEU A 22 -20.02 2.67 8.37
CA LEU A 22 -21.16 3.35 8.97
C LEU A 22 -21.09 4.83 8.61
N VAL A 23 -22.15 5.33 7.98
CA VAL A 23 -22.27 6.76 7.63
C VAL A 23 -23.51 7.32 8.32
N TYR A 24 -23.34 8.38 9.09
CA TYR A 24 -24.45 9.06 9.76
C TYR A 24 -24.24 10.57 9.78
N ALA A 25 -25.34 11.33 9.70
CA ALA A 25 -25.30 12.78 9.77
C ALA A 25 -25.10 13.22 11.22
N VAL A 26 -24.17 14.15 11.45
CA VAL A 26 -24.00 14.82 12.75
C VAL A 26 -24.59 16.23 12.73
N SER A 27 -24.67 16.84 11.56
CA SER A 27 -25.30 18.14 11.32
C SER A 27 -25.89 18.21 9.90
N GLU A 28 -26.48 19.34 9.52
CA GLU A 28 -26.93 19.58 8.15
C GLU A 28 -25.76 19.72 7.16
N THR A 29 -24.55 19.95 7.67
CA THR A 29 -23.35 20.24 6.85
C THR A 29 -22.31 19.14 6.91
N GLU A 30 -22.46 18.14 7.77
CA GLU A 30 -21.41 17.16 8.07
C GLU A 30 -21.98 15.76 8.31
N TYR A 31 -21.24 14.78 7.79
CA TYR A 31 -21.43 13.36 7.99
C TYR A 31 -20.18 12.76 8.63
N VAL A 32 -20.39 11.81 9.52
CA VAL A 32 -19.32 10.94 10.04
C VAL A 32 -19.31 9.66 9.22
N VAL A 33 -18.13 9.26 8.77
CA VAL A 33 -17.84 7.98 8.11
C VAL A 33 -16.91 7.17 9.02
N MET A 34 -17.36 6.00 9.45
CA MET A 34 -16.57 5.04 10.23
C MET A 34 -16.27 3.80 9.39
N ASP A 35 -15.05 3.28 9.46
CA ASP A 35 -14.64 1.99 8.88
C ASP A 35 -14.37 0.97 9.99
N ASN A 36 -15.32 0.07 10.21
CA ASN A 36 -15.29 -0.95 11.26
C ASN A 36 -14.16 -1.98 11.09
N GLU A 37 -13.62 -2.14 9.89
CA GLU A 37 -12.51 -3.07 9.64
C GLU A 37 -11.15 -2.47 9.93
N ARG A 38 -11.06 -1.14 9.84
CA ARG A 38 -9.83 -0.43 10.16
C ARG A 38 -9.50 -0.49 11.66
N ASN A 39 -10.42 -1.01 12.48
CA ASN A 39 -10.30 -1.14 13.94
C ASN A 39 -9.86 0.18 14.58
N ARG A 40 -10.48 1.28 14.12
CA ARG A 40 -10.18 2.65 14.53
C ARG A 40 -11.41 3.27 15.19
N ASP A 41 -11.15 4.02 16.25
CA ASP A 41 -12.11 4.96 16.86
C ASP A 41 -12.11 6.32 16.12
N ASP A 42 -11.29 6.48 15.07
CA ASP A 42 -11.16 7.72 14.32
C ASP A 42 -12.35 7.90 13.37
N GLU A 43 -13.13 8.97 13.61
CA GLU A 43 -14.25 9.38 12.77
C GLU A 43 -13.74 10.24 11.60
N LEU A 44 -14.03 9.83 10.37
CA LEU A 44 -13.76 10.67 9.19
C LEU A 44 -14.93 11.61 8.96
N ILE A 45 -14.65 12.91 8.90
CA ILE A 45 -15.67 13.94 8.65
C ILE A 45 -15.78 14.20 7.15
N LEU A 46 -16.97 13.98 6.61
CA LEU A 46 -17.33 14.29 5.23
C LEU A 46 -18.29 15.48 5.21
N GLU A 47 -17.87 16.58 4.58
CA GLU A 47 -18.75 17.73 4.37
C GLU A 47 -19.90 17.37 3.43
N ALA A 48 -21.13 17.75 3.79
CA ALA A 48 -22.33 17.53 2.98
C ALA A 48 -22.22 18.18 1.58
N SER A 49 -21.51 19.31 1.49
CA SER A 49 -21.23 19.99 0.22
C SER A 49 -20.53 19.07 -0.80
N ARG A 50 -19.61 18.21 -0.34
CA ARG A 50 -18.86 17.25 -1.16
C ARG A 50 -19.76 16.14 -1.70
N LEU A 51 -20.81 15.75 -0.98
CA LEU A 51 -21.78 14.75 -1.45
C LEU A 51 -22.66 15.26 -2.60
N HIS A 52 -22.77 16.57 -2.74
CA HIS A 52 -23.53 17.22 -3.81
C HIS A 52 -22.66 17.61 -5.01
N ASP A 53 -21.34 17.48 -4.88
CA ASP A 53 -20.38 17.75 -5.94
C ASP A 53 -20.27 16.52 -6.85
N PRO A 54 -20.67 16.60 -8.13
CA PRO A 54 -20.62 15.47 -9.06
C PRO A 54 -19.19 15.01 -9.37
N ASP A 55 -18.18 15.84 -9.11
CA ASP A 55 -16.78 15.50 -9.33
C ASP A 55 -16.18 14.74 -8.13
N VAL A 56 -16.90 14.65 -7.00
CA VAL A 56 -16.45 13.88 -5.83
C VAL A 56 -16.84 12.42 -5.98
N ILE A 57 -15.83 11.56 -6.04
CA ILE A 57 -15.99 10.12 -5.98
C ILE A 57 -15.73 9.67 -4.52
N PRO A 58 -16.74 9.13 -3.79
CA PRO A 58 -16.58 8.80 -2.37
C PRO A 58 -15.43 7.84 -2.05
N SER A 59 -15.16 6.88 -2.93
CA SER A 59 -14.03 5.95 -2.77
C SER A 59 -12.67 6.65 -2.91
N GLN A 60 -12.56 7.62 -3.83
CA GLN A 60 -11.37 8.44 -3.98
C GLN A 60 -11.16 9.31 -2.74
N TRP A 61 -12.20 10.04 -2.31
CA TRP A 61 -12.13 10.84 -1.08
C TRP A 61 -11.66 10.01 0.12
N TYR A 62 -12.24 8.83 0.32
CA TYR A 62 -11.84 7.95 1.41
C TYR A 62 -10.38 7.49 1.31
N ALA A 63 -9.91 7.16 0.10
CA ALA A 63 -8.52 6.80 -0.15
C ALA A 63 -7.57 7.98 0.14
N GLU A 64 -7.96 9.20 -0.22
CA GLU A 64 -7.21 10.43 0.09
C GLU A 64 -7.11 10.67 1.60
N GLU A 65 -8.20 10.50 2.35
CA GLU A 65 -8.17 10.57 3.82
C GLU A 65 -7.26 9.50 4.42
N CYS A 66 -7.31 8.27 3.90
CA CYS A 66 -6.40 7.21 4.32
C CYS A 66 -4.93 7.56 4.04
N ALA A 67 -4.65 8.18 2.90
CA ALA A 67 -3.31 8.60 2.50
C ALA A 67 -2.77 9.71 3.43
N LYS A 68 -3.57 10.75 3.70
CA LYS A 68 -3.21 11.85 4.60
C LYS A 68 -2.76 11.35 5.97
N GLU A 69 -3.48 10.40 6.54
CA GLU A 69 -3.17 9.82 7.85
C GLU A 69 -1.86 9.01 7.87
N LEU A 70 -1.48 8.45 6.73
CA LEU A 70 -0.18 7.79 6.54
C LEU A 70 0.95 8.79 6.29
N GLY A 71 0.66 10.09 6.30
CA GLY A 71 1.62 11.15 5.99
C GLY A 71 1.91 11.26 4.49
N LEU A 72 1.03 10.71 3.65
CA LEU A 72 1.13 10.78 2.20
C LEU A 72 0.33 12.00 1.71
N ASP A 73 0.91 12.77 0.79
CA ASP A 73 0.24 13.92 0.21
C ASP A 73 -0.65 13.46 -0.97
N PRO A 74 -1.98 13.64 -0.91
CA PRO A 74 -2.89 13.18 -1.96
C PRO A 74 -2.66 13.85 -3.32
N SER A 75 -2.12 15.08 -3.34
CA SER A 75 -1.79 15.78 -4.59
C SER A 75 -0.65 15.11 -5.36
N GLU A 76 0.02 14.16 -4.72
CA GLU A 76 1.09 13.35 -5.26
C GLU A 76 0.57 12.07 -5.94
N VAL A 77 -0.73 11.77 -5.82
CA VAL A 77 -1.38 10.61 -6.41
C VAL A 77 -2.03 11.02 -7.75
N PRO A 78 -1.68 10.40 -8.89
CA PRO A 78 -2.28 10.75 -10.17
C PRO A 78 -3.80 10.52 -10.18
N ASP A 79 -4.56 11.48 -10.72
CA ASP A 79 -6.04 11.50 -10.76
C ASP A 79 -6.70 10.26 -11.43
N ASN A 80 -5.94 9.44 -12.16
CA ASN A 80 -6.48 8.37 -13.01
C ASN A 80 -6.36 6.94 -12.45
N ASP A 81 -5.72 6.71 -11.30
CA ASP A 81 -5.42 5.36 -10.79
C ASP A 81 -6.19 4.98 -9.51
N TYR A 82 -7.33 5.62 -9.24
CA TYR A 82 -8.22 5.29 -8.10
C TYR A 82 -9.05 4.01 -8.34
N CYS A 83 -8.40 2.89 -8.68
CA CYS A 83 -8.97 1.54 -8.55
C CYS A 83 -8.38 0.86 -7.32
N TYR A 84 -8.57 1.45 -6.13
CA TYR A 84 -8.14 0.82 -4.90
C TYR A 84 -9.05 -0.34 -4.53
N SER A 85 -8.41 -1.48 -4.33
CA SER A 85 -8.90 -2.55 -3.47
C SER A 85 -9.02 -1.99 -2.07
N MET A 86 -10.23 -1.72 -1.60
CA MET A 86 -10.46 -1.08 -0.32
C MET A 86 -10.46 -2.09 0.82
N GLY A 87 -10.35 -3.40 0.57
CA GLY A 87 -10.59 -4.50 1.53
C GLY A 87 -9.81 -4.44 2.83
N GLU A 88 -8.49 -4.40 2.78
CA GLU A 88 -7.66 -4.66 3.97
C GLU A 88 -6.54 -3.63 4.17
N ARG A 89 -6.01 -3.49 5.40
CA ARG A 89 -4.84 -2.62 5.69
C ARG A 89 -3.67 -2.89 4.75
N GLN A 90 -3.50 -4.15 4.35
CA GLN A 90 -2.48 -4.56 3.39
C GLN A 90 -2.72 -3.96 2.00
N ASP A 91 -3.97 -3.77 1.59
CA ASP A 91 -4.32 -3.14 0.31
C ASP A 91 -4.01 -1.65 0.31
N VAL A 92 -4.19 -0.96 1.46
CA VAL A 92 -3.82 0.46 1.60
C VAL A 92 -2.30 0.62 1.48
N HIS A 93 -1.50 -0.18 2.20
CA HIS A 93 -0.04 -0.14 2.06
C HIS A 93 0.42 -0.47 0.64
N ARG A 94 -0.21 -1.47 0.02
CA ARG A 94 0.05 -1.89 -1.36
C ARG A 94 -0.22 -0.75 -2.33
N GLY A 95 -1.40 -0.13 -2.26
CA GLY A 95 -1.78 1.01 -3.08
C GLY A 95 -0.83 2.19 -2.91
N ALA A 96 -0.58 2.61 -1.66
CA ALA A 96 0.36 3.67 -1.34
C ALA A 96 1.76 3.40 -1.89
N ALA A 97 2.28 2.18 -1.72
CA ALA A 97 3.60 1.82 -2.21
C ALA A 97 3.71 1.88 -3.74
N VAL A 98 2.70 1.40 -4.46
CA VAL A 98 2.66 1.49 -5.94
C VAL A 98 2.78 2.95 -6.38
N LEU A 99 1.96 3.84 -5.80
CA LEU A 99 1.94 5.26 -6.16
C LEU A 99 3.28 5.95 -5.92
N MET A 100 3.83 5.78 -4.71
CA MET A 100 5.09 6.42 -4.32
C MET A 100 6.23 6.02 -5.26
N LEU A 101 6.31 4.72 -5.60
CA LEU A 101 7.38 4.19 -6.44
C LEU A 101 7.20 4.55 -7.91
N GLN A 102 5.98 4.47 -8.45
CA GLN A 102 5.69 4.93 -9.81
C GLN A 102 6.05 6.42 -9.97
N ARG A 103 5.74 7.24 -8.96
CA ARG A 103 6.07 8.67 -8.97
C ARG A 103 7.57 8.94 -8.89
N HIS A 104 8.27 8.21 -8.04
CA HIS A 104 9.73 8.27 -7.97
C HIS A 104 10.37 7.99 -9.32
N GLU A 105 9.94 6.91 -9.97
CA GLU A 105 10.40 6.51 -11.31
C GLU A 105 10.11 7.58 -12.38
N MET A 106 8.92 8.20 -12.34
CA MET A 106 8.60 9.33 -13.23
C MET A 106 9.55 10.52 -13.05
N ARG A 107 9.95 10.83 -11.81
CA ARG A 107 10.87 11.95 -11.52
C ARG A 107 12.28 11.69 -12.01
N VAL A 108 12.75 10.44 -12.00
CA VAL A 108 14.08 10.07 -12.52
C VAL A 108 14.12 9.94 -14.06
N GLY A 109 13.02 10.30 -14.74
CA GLY A 109 12.96 10.38 -16.20
C GLY A 109 12.43 9.11 -16.89
N ASN A 110 11.95 8.14 -16.11
CA ASN A 110 11.34 6.93 -16.65
C ASN A 110 9.86 7.22 -16.95
N LEU A 111 9.52 7.44 -18.23
CA LEU A 111 8.15 7.69 -18.65
C LEU A 111 7.26 6.46 -18.35
N PRO A 112 6.03 6.64 -17.83
CA PRO A 112 5.18 5.54 -17.43
C PRO A 112 4.55 4.90 -18.67
N GLU A 113 4.95 3.67 -18.96
CA GLU A 113 3.96 2.73 -19.47
C GLU A 113 3.16 2.28 -18.25
N CYS A 114 1.83 2.30 -18.27
CA CYS A 114 1.05 1.87 -17.09
C CYS A 114 1.48 0.48 -16.59
N ASP A 115 1.36 0.21 -15.29
CA ASP A 115 1.54 -1.10 -14.64
C ASP A 115 2.98 -1.67 -14.47
N TYR A 116 4.04 -0.86 -14.61
CA TYR A 116 5.41 -1.37 -14.45
C TYR A 116 5.87 -1.55 -13.00
N ILE A 117 5.28 -0.85 -12.02
CA ILE A 117 5.46 -1.20 -10.60
C ILE A 117 4.25 -1.97 -10.14
N ARG A 118 4.49 -3.15 -9.56
CA ARG A 118 3.47 -3.93 -8.86
C ARG A 118 3.94 -4.17 -7.45
N VAL A 119 3.04 -4.06 -6.50
CA VAL A 119 3.31 -4.46 -5.12
C VAL A 119 2.32 -5.57 -4.83
N ASP A 120 2.78 -6.73 -4.38
CA ASP A 120 1.90 -7.84 -4.01
C ASP A 120 2.19 -8.25 -2.56
N CYS A 121 1.21 -8.79 -1.86
CA CYS A 121 1.43 -9.33 -0.52
C CYS A 121 1.81 -10.81 -0.63
N GLU A 122 2.86 -11.24 0.08
CA GLU A 122 3.17 -12.66 0.19
C GLU A 122 2.14 -13.33 1.10
N GLU A 123 1.69 -14.55 0.78
CA GLU A 123 0.60 -15.25 1.52
C GLU A 123 0.85 -15.37 3.03
N SER A 124 2.11 -15.29 3.46
CA SER A 124 2.52 -15.32 4.87
C SER A 124 2.39 -13.97 5.60
N SER A 125 1.93 -12.90 4.93
CA SER A 125 1.77 -11.51 5.41
C SER A 125 3.02 -10.79 5.92
N SER A 126 4.18 -11.46 5.94
CA SER A 126 5.40 -10.89 6.52
C SER A 126 6.14 -9.94 5.58
N ASN A 127 5.86 -10.01 4.27
CA ASN A 127 6.52 -9.20 3.25
C ASN A 127 5.57 -8.78 2.13
N TYR A 128 5.87 -7.63 1.56
CA TYR A 128 5.45 -7.22 0.24
C TYR A 128 6.50 -7.61 -0.80
N ILE A 129 6.05 -7.93 -2.00
CA ILE A 129 6.87 -8.16 -3.18
C ILE A 129 6.68 -6.97 -4.11
N VAL A 130 7.68 -6.10 -4.15
CA VAL A 130 7.73 -4.95 -5.07
C VAL A 130 8.38 -5.42 -6.36
N THR A 131 7.63 -5.45 -7.45
CA THR A 131 8.08 -5.86 -8.78
C THR A 131 8.23 -4.64 -9.67
N ASN A 132 9.43 -4.43 -10.22
CA ASN A 132 9.63 -3.58 -11.39
C ASN A 132 9.56 -4.46 -12.64
N VAL A 133 8.45 -4.41 -13.34
CA VAL A 133 8.15 -5.20 -14.53
C VAL A 133 9.04 -4.78 -15.71
N ARG A 134 9.35 -3.48 -15.85
CA ARG A 134 10.20 -2.97 -16.95
C ARG A 134 11.60 -3.59 -16.88
N GLU A 135 12.15 -3.63 -15.68
CA GLU A 135 13.50 -4.13 -15.41
C GLU A 135 13.52 -5.64 -15.07
N ASN A 136 12.34 -6.26 -15.04
CA ASN A 136 12.12 -7.65 -14.62
C ASN A 136 12.78 -7.97 -13.26
N ARG A 137 12.66 -7.06 -12.30
CA ARG A 137 13.24 -7.16 -10.96
C ARG A 137 12.18 -7.26 -9.89
N ARG A 138 12.51 -7.95 -8.80
CA ARG A 138 11.61 -8.15 -7.65
C ARG A 138 12.37 -7.92 -6.35
N PHE A 139 11.78 -7.16 -5.47
CA PHE A 139 12.33 -6.78 -4.19
C PHE A 139 11.38 -7.20 -3.08
N ARG A 140 11.93 -7.80 -2.03
CA ARG A 140 11.16 -8.19 -0.85
C ARG A 140 11.23 -7.06 0.18
N LEU A 141 10.07 -6.48 0.49
CA LEU A 141 9.90 -5.40 1.46
C LEU A 141 9.22 -5.94 2.72
N PRO A 142 9.91 -6.01 3.87
CA PRO A 142 9.28 -6.43 5.12
C PRO A 142 8.07 -5.56 5.48
N ALA A 143 6.92 -6.17 5.75
CA ALA A 143 5.68 -5.44 5.98
C ALA A 143 5.77 -4.47 7.17
N ARG A 144 6.52 -4.86 8.21
CA ARG A 144 6.81 -4.03 9.39
C ARG A 144 7.48 -2.68 9.08
N LEU A 145 8.14 -2.54 7.93
CA LEU A 145 8.76 -1.26 7.52
C LEU A 145 7.70 -0.29 6.98
N MET A 146 6.64 -0.79 6.35
CA MET A 146 5.52 0.04 5.89
C MET A 146 4.71 0.64 7.05
N ASP A 147 4.76 0.01 8.23
CA ASP A 147 4.16 0.54 9.45
C ASP A 147 5.01 1.64 10.13
N ASN A 148 6.27 1.81 9.71
CA ASN A 148 7.17 2.78 10.30
C ASN A 148 7.04 4.13 9.57
N ARG A 149 6.56 5.15 10.26
CA ARG A 149 6.40 6.52 9.71
C ARG A 149 7.70 7.17 9.24
N ASP A 150 8.85 6.74 9.77
CA ASP A 150 10.17 7.26 9.38
C ASP A 150 10.82 6.43 8.24
N PHE A 151 10.09 5.47 7.68
CA PHE A 151 10.56 4.64 6.59
C PHE A 151 10.40 5.37 5.25
N ASP A 152 11.53 5.62 4.60
CA ASP A 152 11.57 6.17 3.24
C ASP A 152 11.55 5.03 2.24
N LEU A 153 10.36 4.74 1.72
CA LEU A 153 10.14 3.69 0.72
C LEU A 153 10.89 3.96 -0.59
N THR A 154 11.01 5.23 -1.01
CA THR A 154 11.68 5.59 -2.26
C THR A 154 13.18 5.38 -2.17
N HIS A 155 13.81 5.82 -1.08
CA HIS A 155 15.21 5.58 -0.83
C HIS A 155 15.52 4.08 -0.69
N TRP A 156 14.68 3.34 0.03
CA TRP A 156 14.80 1.88 0.13
C TRP A 156 14.79 1.21 -1.24
N TYR A 157 13.90 1.66 -2.13
CA TYR A 157 13.76 1.11 -3.47
C TYR A 157 15.00 1.37 -4.32
N ASP A 158 15.56 2.57 -4.27
CA ASP A 158 16.83 2.90 -4.94
C ASP A 158 17.97 2.03 -4.43
N GLU A 159 18.10 1.84 -3.11
CA GLU A 159 19.12 0.96 -2.54
C GLU A 159 18.91 -0.49 -2.99
N ALA A 160 17.68 -0.99 -2.95
CA ALA A 160 17.35 -2.34 -3.39
C ALA A 160 17.69 -2.56 -4.88
N PHE A 161 17.53 -1.53 -5.71
CA PHE A 161 17.86 -1.57 -7.13
C PHE A 161 19.37 -1.66 -7.40
N VAL A 162 20.19 -1.10 -6.50
CA VAL A 162 21.67 -1.15 -6.58
C VAL A 162 22.23 -2.47 -6.07
N TYR A 163 21.65 -3.03 -5.00
CA TYR A 163 22.17 -4.23 -4.33
C TYR A 163 21.37 -5.49 -4.71
N ASP A 164 21.54 -5.92 -5.96
CA ASP A 164 20.76 -6.93 -6.69
C ASP A 164 20.70 -8.37 -6.10
N ASP A 165 21.22 -8.65 -4.90
CA ASP A 165 21.22 -10.04 -4.36
C ASP A 165 21.51 -10.19 -2.85
N LEU A 166 21.74 -9.10 -2.11
CA LEU A 166 22.16 -9.19 -0.71
C LEU A 166 21.00 -8.85 0.22
N GLY A 167 20.04 -9.77 0.34
CA GLY A 167 19.02 -9.82 1.39
C GLY A 167 18.75 -8.46 2.05
N ILE A 168 17.90 -7.66 1.41
CA ILE A 168 17.65 -6.21 1.61
C ILE A 168 17.56 -5.77 3.09
N ASP A 169 17.13 -6.65 3.99
CA ASP A 169 17.11 -6.41 5.45
C ASP A 169 18.51 -6.09 6.02
N ALA A 170 19.58 -6.62 5.43
CA ALA A 170 20.98 -6.37 5.81
C ALA A 170 21.57 -5.09 5.17
N ALA A 171 21.05 -4.64 4.03
CA ALA A 171 21.47 -3.39 3.40
C ALA A 171 20.86 -2.18 4.14
N TRP A 172 19.55 -2.23 4.41
CA TRP A 172 18.84 -1.20 5.15
C TRP A 172 19.34 -1.04 6.61
N ARG A 173 19.67 -2.15 7.28
CA ARG A 173 20.31 -2.09 8.62
C ARG A 173 21.68 -1.42 8.56
N ARG A 174 22.46 -1.65 7.49
CA ARG A 174 23.78 -1.05 7.30
C ARG A 174 23.71 0.45 7.03
N SER A 175 22.79 0.92 6.19
CA SER A 175 22.65 2.37 5.89
C SER A 175 22.23 3.20 7.11
N ARG A 176 21.57 2.59 8.11
CA ARG A 176 21.21 3.25 9.38
C ARG A 176 22.07 2.89 10.60
N GLY A 177 23.17 2.15 10.42
CA GLY A 177 24.07 1.77 11.51
C GLY A 177 23.42 0.85 12.57
N ILE A 178 22.37 0.11 12.20
CA ILE A 178 21.67 -0.82 13.07
C ILE A 178 22.44 -2.15 13.05
N ALA A 179 23.04 -2.52 14.18
CA ALA A 179 23.80 -3.76 14.31
C ALA A 179 22.91 -4.99 14.04
N SER A 180 23.39 -5.95 13.24
CA SER A 180 22.67 -7.21 13.03
C SER A 180 22.73 -8.05 14.31
N SER A 181 21.62 -8.20 15.01
CA SER A 181 21.46 -9.29 15.96
C SER A 181 21.32 -10.60 15.17
N ASP A 182 22.20 -11.56 15.45
CA ASP A 182 22.23 -12.92 14.89
C ASP A 182 20.85 -13.46 14.51
N THR A 183 20.60 -13.60 13.21
CA THR A 183 19.57 -14.51 12.70
C THR A 183 20.27 -15.82 12.36
N GLY A 184 19.99 -16.85 13.15
CA GLY A 184 20.52 -18.20 12.96
C GLY A 184 20.40 -18.67 11.52
N SER A 185 21.52 -19.16 11.01
CA SER A 185 21.65 -19.85 9.73
C SER A 185 20.81 -21.13 9.76
N ASP A 186 19.72 -21.16 9.01
CA ASP A 186 19.14 -22.40 8.49
C ASP A 186 19.47 -22.47 6.99
N ASP A 187 20.60 -23.10 6.73
CA ASP A 187 21.10 -23.45 5.41
C ASP A 187 20.41 -24.75 4.96
N SER A 188 19.37 -24.65 4.13
CA SER A 188 18.77 -25.80 3.46
C SER A 188 18.91 -25.69 1.94
N GLY A 189 20.14 -25.97 1.48
CA GLY A 189 20.49 -26.76 0.31
C GLY A 189 19.52 -26.80 -0.88
N TRP A 190 19.77 -25.94 -1.87
CA TRP A 190 19.30 -26.17 -3.23
C TRP A 190 20.28 -27.12 -3.96
N SER A 191 19.95 -28.41 -3.97
CA SER A 191 20.67 -29.41 -4.75
C SER A 191 20.36 -29.23 -6.24
N LYS A 192 21.40 -28.86 -7.01
CA LYS A 192 21.46 -29.15 -8.45
C LYS A 192 21.36 -30.66 -8.65
N ARG A 193 20.51 -31.12 -9.57
CA ARG A 193 20.78 -32.36 -10.31
C ARG A 193 20.63 -32.08 -11.80
N ALA A 194 21.74 -32.33 -12.47
CA ALA A 194 21.89 -32.38 -13.91
C ALA A 194 21.37 -33.71 -14.46
N ALA A 195 21.10 -33.66 -15.76
CA ALA A 195 21.02 -34.72 -16.77
C ALA A 195 21.43 -36.14 -16.35
N ASP A 196 20.57 -37.10 -16.70
CA ASP A 196 20.83 -38.09 -17.76
C ASP A 196 19.50 -38.47 -18.45
#